data_AF-A0A970V923-F1
#
_entry.id   AF-A0A970V923-F1
#
_cell.length_a   1.000
_cell.length_b   1.000
_cell.length_c   1.000
_cell.angle_alpha   90.00
_cell.angle_beta   90.00
_cell.angle_gamma   90.00
#
_symmetry.space_group_name_H-M   'P 1'
#
loop_
_entity.id
_entity.type
_entity.pdbx_description
1 polymer ?
#
loop_
_entity_poly.entity_id
_entity_poly.type
_entity_poly.pdbx_seq_one_letter_code
_entity_poly.pdbx_strand_id
1 'polypeptide(L)' 'MAELIELKVPDIGDFEDVTVIEVLIQPGDTVAKEQSLITLES' A
#
# COMPACT_ATOMS: atom_id res chain seq x y z
N MET A 1 18.21 5.01 12.57
CA MET A 1 16.90 5.66 12.75
C MET A 1 16.05 5.21 11.58
N ALA A 2 14.88 4.63 11.82
CA ALA A 2 13.98 4.25 10.73
C ALA A 2 13.30 5.54 10.23
N GLU A 3 13.30 5.74 8.92
CA GLU A 3 12.63 6.87 8.29
C GLU A 3 11.20 6.45 7.97
N LEU A 4 10.23 7.22 8.46
CA LEU A 4 8.82 7.01 8.12
C LEU A 4 8.56 7.61 6.74
N ILE A 5 8.27 6.76 5.77
CA ILE A 5 7.93 7.16 4.41
C ILE A 5 6.42 7.11 4.27
N GLU A 6 5.80 8.27 4.05
CA GLU A 6 4.36 8.35 3.74
C GLU A 6 4.13 7.88 2.30
N LEU A 7 3.47 6.74 2.13
CA LEU A 7 3.06 6.23 0.83
C LEU A 7 1.68 6.78 0.47
N LYS A 8 1.62 7.66 -0.53
CA LYS A 8 0.34 8.16 -1.06
C LYS A 8 -0.14 7.21 -2.15
N VAL A 9 -1.41 6.85 -2.10
CA VAL A 9 -2.06 6.14 -3.20
C VAL A 9 -2.10 7.12 -4.39
N PRO A 10 -1.59 6.74 -5.57
CA PRO A 10 -1.71 7.57 -6.76
C PRO A 10 -3.18 7.72 -7.13
N ASP A 11 -3.50 8.74 -7.93
CA ASP A 11 -4.84 8.86 -8.50
C ASP A 11 -5.15 7.62 -9.35
N ILE A 12 -6.17 6.86 -8.96
CA ILE A 12 -6.61 5.62 -9.62
C ILE A 12 -7.90 5.80 -10.43
N GLY A 13 -8.39 7.04 -10.61
CA GLY A 13 -9.58 7.38 -11.39
C GLY A 13 -10.79 7.78 -10.53
N ASP A 14 -12.01 7.66 -11.09
CA ASP A 14 -13.31 8.00 -10.46
C ASP A 14 -13.72 7.04 -9.32
N PHE A 15 -12.78 6.65 -8.47
CA PHE A 15 -13.04 5.83 -7.29
C PHE A 15 -12.84 6.71 -6.05
N GLU A 16 -13.94 7.29 -5.56
CA GLU A 16 -13.94 8.13 -4.36
C GLU A 16 -13.71 7.33 -3.07
N ASP A 17 -14.11 6.04 -3.07
CA ASP A 17 -14.00 5.12 -1.93
C ASP A 17 -13.42 3.78 -2.38
N VAL A 18 -12.11 3.65 -2.31
CA VAL A 18 -11.39 2.43 -2.68
C VAL A 18 -11.18 1.59 -1.43
N THR A 19 -11.61 0.32 -1.47
CA THR A 19 -11.53 -0.56 -0.31
C THR A 19 -10.20 -1.31 -0.29
N VAL A 20 -9.50 -1.26 0.85
CA VAL A 20 -8.33 -2.12 1.09
C VAL A 20 -8.84 -3.52 1.42
N ILE A 21 -8.68 -4.45 0.48
CA ILE A 21 -9.13 -5.84 0.65
C ILE A 21 -8.05 -6.72 1.27
N GLU A 22 -6.76 -6.38 1.09
CA GLU A 22 -5.67 -7.20 1.61
C GLU A 22 -4.40 -6.38 1.87
N VAL A 23 -3.74 -6.67 2.99
CA VAL A 23 -2.40 -6.15 3.33
C VAL A 23 -1.42 -7.31 3.26
N LEU A 24 -0.49 -7.24 2.31
CA LEU A 24 0.47 -8.31 2.00
C LEU A 24 1.76 -8.23 2.84
N ILE A 25 1.82 -7.27 3.77
CA ILE A 25 2.99 -7.02 4.63
C ILE A 25 2.62 -7.04 6.11
N GLN A 26 3.60 -7.39 6.94
CA GLN A 26 3.46 -7.39 8.40
C GLN A 26 4.51 -6.50 9.07
N PRO A 27 4.27 -6.04 10.31
CA PRO A 27 5.27 -5.29 11.07
C PRO A 27 6.55 -6.11 11.24
N GLY A 28 7.69 -5.54 10.84
CA GLY A 28 8.99 -6.20 10.89
C GLY A 28 9.36 -6.98 9.62
N ASP A 29 8.47 -7.02 8.63
CA ASP A 29 8.75 -7.63 7.35
C ASP A 29 9.68 -6.75 6.50
N THR A 30 10.51 -7.38 5.67
CA THR A 30 11.48 -6.67 4.81
C THR A 30 10.87 -6.44 3.43
N VAL A 31 10.58 -5.18 3.09
CA VAL A 31 10.03 -4.80 1.79
C VAL A 31 11.15 -4.69 0.74
N ALA A 32 11.05 -5.46 -0.34
CA ALA A 32 11.91 -5.35 -1.51
C ALA A 32 11.34 -4.37 -2.57
N LYS A 33 12.20 -3.89 -3.46
CA LYS A 33 11.75 -3.11 -4.63
C LYS A 33 10.82 -3.97 -5.48
N GLU A 34 9.72 -3.38 -5.97
CA GLU A 34 8.69 -4.06 -6.79
C GLU A 34 7.82 -5.08 -6.05
N GLN A 35 8.00 -5.22 -4.72
CA GLN A 35 7.11 -6.05 -3.91
C GLN A 35 5.73 -5.41 -3.77
N SER A 36 4.68 -6.23 -3.89
CA SER A 36 3.30 -5.82 -3.63
C SER A 36 3.08 -5.61 -2.13
N LEU A 37 2.48 -4.47 -1.77
CA LEU A 37 2.26 -4.08 -0.37
C LEU A 37 0.81 -4.26 0.07
N ILE A 38 -0.12 -3.81 -0.77
CA ILE A 38 -1.56 -3.81 -0.49
C ILE A 38 -2.32 -4.09 -1.78
N THR A 39 -3.48 -4.72 -1.64
CA THR A 39 -4.43 -4.94 -2.73
C THR A 39 -5.65 -4.07 -2.48
N LEU A 40 -6.06 -3.35 -3.52
CA LEU A 40 -7.20 -2.44 -3.53
C LEU A 40 -8.29 -3.00 -4.45
N GLU A 41 -9.54 -2.94 -4.02
CA GLU A 41 -10.71 -3.24 -4.84
C GLU A 41 -11.59 -1.99 -4.96
N SER A 42 -12.08 -1.74 -6.17
CA SER A 42 -13.05 -0.68 -6.49
C SER A 42 -14.47 -1.05 -6.10
#